data_AF-A0A2H5T6K4-F1
#
_entry.id   AF-A0A2H5T6K4-F1
#
_cell.length_a   1.000
_cell.length_b   1.000
_cell.length_c   1.000
_cell.angle_alpha   90.00
_cell.angle_beta   90.00
_cell.angle_gamma   90.00
#
_symmetry.space_group_name_H-M   'P 1'
#
loop_
_entity.id
_entity.type
_entity.pdbx_description
1 polymer ?
#
loop_
_entity_poly.entity_id
_entity_poly.type
_entity_poly.pdbx_seq_one_letter_code
_entity_poly.pdbx_strand_id
1 'polypeptide(L)'
;MTPLFYSKLSNDLFSILNDADDYNVIIKVGENENAKEFHAHSVILRARSPYFKGALSSCWIEKKNDMIFYSKPNIAPNVFDMILRYIYTGKLELTEQPSEDILELLIASDELLIEELFDYVQVYLIKERSGWIATHFHLVFSTAFKLNNCNKLQDYCFESTCGSFSTSNEFLSLDKDTIYKMLERDDIKINEVTAWEQLIKWGIKQTPGLSNDKGKWNNEDCEALKKTLSQLIPLIRFIDIPYGQFFKKVRPYKDIIPNNIHEDFENYYNYKSNLPKITTLPPRMRNFDSKVIKQKHANIIISWITKKDFYAFQDPRYEFYLDYRGSIDGISRNSFVNKCKGPLKRLVLIKVKQSGKIFGGYSSIGFNSIGDGFRDLQQFYNSSDNFIFSFENSEDTQNMKISRVKDHNKAICCDGTGFKFGLDSLFMYEDQYICARNRSHAYEDNLNTNEIFKIEEIEVYSIHCWK
;
A
#
# COMPACT_ATOMS: atom_id res chain seq x y z
N MET A 1 17.78 7.32 -36.36
CA MET A 1 16.99 6.12 -36.01
C MET A 1 17.89 4.92 -36.24
N THR A 2 18.20 4.14 -35.21
CA THR A 2 19.04 2.94 -35.34
C THR A 2 18.12 1.73 -35.52
N PRO A 3 18.18 0.98 -36.64
CA PRO A 3 17.36 -0.20 -36.84
C PRO A 3 17.76 -1.31 -35.86
N LEU A 4 16.77 -1.97 -35.24
CA LEU A 4 16.97 -3.02 -34.24
C LEU A 4 16.57 -4.37 -34.83
N PHE A 5 17.48 -5.34 -34.86
CA PHE A 5 17.27 -6.66 -35.46
C PHE A 5 17.20 -7.79 -34.41
N TYR A 6 16.65 -7.49 -33.23
CA TYR A 6 16.67 -8.40 -32.09
C TYR A 6 15.88 -9.70 -32.29
N SER A 7 14.81 -9.68 -33.09
CA SER A 7 14.00 -10.88 -33.34
C SER A 7 14.79 -11.99 -34.04
N LYS A 8 15.64 -11.62 -35.01
CA LYS A 8 16.47 -12.58 -35.74
C LYS A 8 17.56 -13.14 -34.83
N LEU A 9 18.27 -12.27 -34.11
CA LEU A 9 19.27 -12.65 -33.10
C LEU A 9 18.69 -13.61 -32.04
N SER A 10 17.51 -13.29 -31.48
CA SER A 10 16.80 -14.11 -30.50
C SER A 10 16.46 -15.50 -31.04
N ASN A 11 16.00 -15.58 -32.29
CA ASN A 11 15.70 -16.86 -32.94
C ASN A 11 16.98 -17.66 -33.23
N ASP A 12 18.07 -17.00 -33.64
CA ASP A 12 19.34 -17.66 -33.91
C ASP A 12 19.94 -18.26 -32.61
N LEU A 13 19.83 -17.55 -31.47
CA LEU A 13 20.19 -18.09 -30.15
C LEU A 13 19.28 -19.25 -29.71
N PHE A 14 18.00 -19.19 -30.03
CA PHE A 14 17.06 -20.28 -29.76
C PHE A 14 17.42 -21.56 -30.54
N SER A 15 17.82 -21.44 -31.80
CA SER A 15 18.30 -22.57 -32.61
C SER A 15 19.52 -23.22 -31.98
N ILE A 16 20.51 -22.44 -31.55
CA ILE A 16 21.71 -22.93 -30.86
C ILE A 16 21.34 -23.73 -29.59
N LEU A 17 20.34 -23.27 -28.83
CA LEU A 17 19.85 -24.00 -27.66
C LEU A 17 19.22 -25.36 -28.03
N ASN A 18 18.41 -25.42 -29.09
CA ASN A 18 17.69 -26.64 -29.49
C ASN A 18 18.60 -27.67 -30.15
N ASP A 19 19.52 -27.22 -31.00
CA ASP A 19 20.45 -28.10 -31.70
C ASP A 19 21.55 -28.61 -30.76
N ALA A 20 21.70 -27.96 -29.59
CA ALA A 20 22.77 -28.18 -28.63
C ALA A 20 24.14 -28.17 -29.32
N ASP A 21 24.35 -27.23 -30.24
CA ASP A 21 25.64 -27.03 -30.90
C ASP A 21 26.61 -26.31 -29.96
N ASP A 22 27.87 -26.74 -29.88
CA ASP A 22 28.95 -26.16 -29.05
C ASP A 22 28.61 -25.91 -27.55
N TYR A 23 27.68 -26.68 -27.00
CA TYR A 23 27.35 -26.61 -25.57
C TYR A 23 28.55 -27.03 -24.70
N ASN A 24 28.75 -26.33 -23.59
CA ASN A 24 29.84 -26.60 -22.64
C ASN A 24 29.36 -26.79 -21.19
N VAL A 25 28.04 -26.80 -20.98
CA VAL A 25 27.40 -27.05 -19.69
C VAL A 25 26.30 -28.10 -19.85
N ILE A 26 26.29 -29.09 -18.96
CA ILE A 26 25.19 -30.03 -18.76
C ILE A 26 24.59 -29.75 -17.39
N ILE A 27 23.31 -29.38 -17.37
CA ILE A 27 22.56 -29.11 -16.15
C ILE A 27 21.54 -30.23 -15.95
N LYS A 28 21.71 -31.01 -14.89
CA LYS A 28 20.71 -31.99 -14.45
C LYS A 28 19.71 -31.30 -13.54
N VAL A 29 18.43 -31.34 -13.91
CA VAL A 29 17.35 -30.62 -13.23
C VAL A 29 16.28 -31.61 -12.78
N GLY A 30 15.69 -31.38 -11.61
CA GLY A 30 14.71 -32.27 -11.00
C GLY A 30 15.31 -33.45 -10.22
N GLU A 31 14.46 -34.16 -9.50
CA GLU A 31 14.85 -35.32 -8.66
C GLU A 31 14.34 -36.65 -9.25
N ASN A 32 15.07 -37.73 -8.92
CA ASN A 32 14.70 -39.11 -9.20
C ASN A 32 14.38 -39.37 -10.68
N GLU A 33 13.29 -40.08 -10.96
CA GLU A 33 12.86 -40.49 -12.31
C GLU A 33 12.39 -39.31 -13.18
N ASN A 34 12.11 -38.15 -12.58
CA ASN A 34 11.70 -36.94 -13.30
C ASN A 34 12.90 -36.04 -13.66
N ALA A 35 14.13 -36.46 -13.33
CA ALA A 35 15.30 -35.65 -13.64
C ALA A 35 15.56 -35.58 -15.15
N LYS A 36 15.79 -34.38 -15.67
CA LYS A 36 16.08 -34.12 -17.08
C LYS A 36 17.42 -33.40 -17.22
N GLU A 37 18.17 -33.75 -18.26
CA GLU A 37 19.42 -33.05 -18.61
C GLU A 37 19.15 -31.95 -19.63
N PHE A 38 19.81 -30.81 -19.41
CA PHE A 38 19.76 -29.64 -20.27
C PHE A 38 21.17 -29.28 -20.73
N HIS A 39 21.34 -29.13 -22.04
CA HIS A 39 22.59 -28.71 -22.66
C HIS A 39 22.57 -27.20 -22.86
N ALA A 40 23.62 -26.50 -22.41
CA ALA A 40 23.65 -25.04 -22.43
C ALA A 40 25.07 -24.45 -22.53
N HIS A 41 25.10 -23.13 -22.72
CA HIS A 41 26.31 -22.34 -22.90
C HIS A 41 26.58 -21.50 -21.67
N SER A 42 27.71 -21.75 -21.01
CA SER A 42 28.10 -21.04 -19.79
C SER A 42 28.16 -19.53 -20.00
N VAL A 43 28.62 -19.05 -21.15
CA VAL A 43 28.74 -17.61 -21.42
C VAL A 43 27.37 -16.90 -21.42
N ILE A 44 26.34 -17.53 -22.00
CA ILE A 44 24.98 -16.98 -22.05
C ILE A 44 24.36 -17.00 -20.65
N LEU A 45 24.45 -18.13 -19.94
CA LEU A 45 23.94 -18.28 -18.57
C LEU A 45 24.56 -17.22 -17.63
N ARG A 46 25.89 -17.06 -17.66
CA ARG A 46 26.61 -16.10 -16.82
C ARG A 46 26.33 -14.64 -17.19
N ALA A 47 25.96 -14.37 -18.45
CA ALA A 47 25.60 -13.03 -18.90
C ALA A 47 24.21 -12.61 -18.41
N ARG A 48 23.26 -13.56 -18.31
CA ARG A 48 21.85 -13.29 -18.01
C ARG A 48 21.46 -13.56 -16.55
N SER A 49 22.30 -14.23 -15.77
CA SER A 49 22.02 -14.57 -14.38
C SER A 49 23.28 -14.39 -13.52
N PRO A 50 23.24 -13.48 -12.52
CA PRO A 50 24.29 -13.36 -11.50
C PRO A 50 24.54 -14.67 -10.75
N TYR A 51 23.48 -15.45 -10.53
CA TYR A 51 23.58 -16.78 -9.92
C TYR A 51 24.49 -17.69 -10.76
N PHE A 52 24.20 -17.85 -12.05
CA PHE A 52 25.04 -18.66 -12.93
C PHE A 52 26.42 -18.05 -13.13
N LYS A 53 26.55 -16.72 -13.12
CA LYS A 53 27.85 -16.03 -13.14
C LYS A 53 28.74 -16.50 -11.99
N GLY A 54 28.21 -16.55 -10.77
CA GLY A 54 28.89 -17.08 -9.59
C GLY A 54 29.10 -18.59 -9.67
N ALA A 55 28.01 -19.34 -9.82
CA ALA A 55 28.00 -20.81 -9.80
C ALA A 55 28.98 -21.40 -10.82
N LEU A 56 28.98 -20.89 -12.06
CA LEU A 56 29.82 -21.37 -13.16
C LEU A 56 31.25 -20.79 -13.17
N SER A 57 31.57 -19.87 -12.27
CA SER A 57 32.94 -19.33 -12.11
C SER A 57 33.75 -20.03 -11.03
N SER A 58 33.11 -20.90 -10.23
CA SER A 58 33.71 -21.49 -9.04
C SER A 58 34.65 -22.67 -9.35
N CYS A 59 35.73 -22.82 -8.55
CA CYS A 59 36.67 -23.94 -8.65
C CYS A 59 36.09 -25.30 -8.19
N TRP A 60 34.82 -25.34 -7.81
CA TRP A 60 34.13 -26.51 -7.23
C TRP A 60 33.29 -27.29 -8.26
N ILE A 61 33.28 -26.85 -9.51
CA ILE A 61 32.51 -27.50 -10.58
C ILE A 61 33.31 -28.69 -11.10
N GLU A 62 32.66 -29.85 -11.16
CA GLU A 62 33.21 -30.98 -11.90
C GLU A 62 33.35 -30.62 -13.37
N LYS A 63 34.59 -30.61 -13.86
CA LYS A 63 34.92 -30.57 -15.27
C LYS A 63 35.41 -31.93 -15.70
N LYS A 64 34.71 -32.55 -16.65
CA LYS A 64 35.18 -33.77 -17.33
C LYS A 64 35.22 -33.47 -18.83
N ASN A 65 36.39 -33.64 -19.46
CA ASN A 65 36.59 -33.35 -20.88
C ASN A 65 36.09 -31.96 -21.30
N ASP A 66 36.46 -30.92 -20.55
CA ASP A 66 36.03 -29.52 -20.74
C ASP A 66 34.53 -29.23 -20.60
N MET A 67 33.71 -30.24 -20.29
CA MET A 67 32.28 -30.08 -19.97
C MET A 67 32.06 -29.77 -18.49
N ILE A 68 31.26 -28.75 -18.22
CA ILE A 68 30.81 -28.37 -16.87
C ILE A 68 29.54 -29.16 -16.52
N PHE A 69 29.58 -29.91 -15.43
CA PHE A 69 28.40 -30.60 -14.90
C PHE A 69 27.81 -29.82 -13.72
N TYR A 70 26.51 -29.58 -13.76
CA TYR A 70 25.80 -28.83 -12.73
C TYR A 70 24.47 -29.50 -12.39
N SER A 71 24.03 -29.40 -11.13
CA SER A 71 22.79 -30.04 -10.66
C SER A 71 21.87 -29.02 -9.98
N LYS A 72 20.59 -29.04 -10.35
CA LYS A 72 19.50 -28.25 -9.78
C LYS A 72 18.27 -29.15 -9.51
N PRO A 73 18.34 -30.00 -8.46
CA PRO A 73 17.27 -30.94 -8.17
C PRO A 73 15.96 -30.27 -7.76
N ASN A 74 16.04 -29.07 -7.19
CA ASN A 74 14.93 -28.33 -6.59
C ASN A 74 14.08 -27.50 -7.58
N ILE A 75 14.35 -27.58 -8.89
CA ILE A 75 13.55 -26.93 -9.93
C ILE A 75 12.93 -28.01 -10.81
N ALA A 76 11.65 -27.88 -11.13
CA ALA A 76 10.98 -28.80 -12.04
C ALA A 76 11.50 -28.63 -13.50
N PRO A 77 11.67 -29.70 -14.28
CA PRO A 77 12.22 -29.61 -15.63
C PRO A 77 11.45 -28.68 -16.58
N ASN A 78 10.11 -28.68 -16.53
CA ASN A 78 9.26 -27.77 -17.31
C ASN A 78 9.52 -26.30 -16.95
N VAL A 79 9.62 -25.98 -15.66
CA VAL A 79 9.92 -24.63 -15.18
C VAL A 79 11.32 -24.20 -15.62
N PHE A 80 12.30 -25.09 -15.53
CA PHE A 80 13.65 -24.79 -16.00
C PHE A 80 13.73 -24.60 -17.51
N ASP A 81 12.96 -25.35 -18.30
CA ASP A 81 12.86 -25.15 -19.75
C ASP A 81 12.38 -23.73 -20.08
N MET A 82 11.36 -23.24 -19.37
CA MET A 82 10.87 -21.86 -19.51
C MET A 82 11.95 -20.83 -19.18
N ILE A 83 12.69 -21.03 -18.09
CA ILE A 83 13.80 -20.15 -17.68
C ILE A 83 14.91 -20.16 -18.72
N LEU A 84 15.28 -21.33 -19.22
CA LEU A 84 16.35 -21.48 -20.19
C LEU A 84 15.99 -20.82 -21.52
N ARG A 85 14.76 -21.05 -22.01
CA ARG A 85 14.21 -20.33 -23.18
C ARG A 85 14.23 -18.82 -22.99
N TYR A 86 13.81 -18.34 -21.82
CA TYR A 86 13.85 -16.92 -21.48
C TYR A 86 15.27 -16.36 -21.49
N ILE A 87 16.24 -17.07 -20.91
CA ILE A 87 17.65 -16.65 -20.88
C ILE A 87 18.21 -16.44 -22.29
N TYR A 88 17.90 -17.34 -23.23
CA TYR A 88 18.43 -17.26 -24.60
C TYR A 88 17.70 -16.25 -25.46
N THR A 89 16.38 -16.13 -25.30
CA THR A 89 15.53 -15.46 -26.28
C THR A 89 14.94 -14.14 -25.79
N GLY A 90 14.87 -13.93 -24.47
CA GLY A 90 14.10 -12.86 -23.85
C GLY A 90 12.58 -13.02 -24.00
N LYS A 91 12.10 -14.20 -24.45
CA LYS A 91 10.68 -14.49 -24.64
C LYS A 91 10.18 -15.42 -23.54
N LEU A 92 8.92 -15.23 -23.15
CA LEU A 92 8.25 -16.04 -22.14
C LEU A 92 6.79 -16.24 -22.54
N GLU A 93 6.34 -17.49 -22.61
CA GLU A 93 4.98 -17.87 -22.97
C GLU A 93 4.29 -18.49 -21.75
N LEU A 94 3.41 -17.72 -21.10
CA LEU A 94 2.73 -18.12 -19.86
C LEU A 94 1.24 -18.45 -20.03
N THR A 95 0.65 -18.12 -21.19
CA THR A 95 -0.80 -18.18 -21.40
C THR A 95 -1.37 -19.57 -21.17
N GLU A 96 -0.70 -20.59 -21.68
CA GLU A 96 -1.12 -22.00 -21.61
C GLU A 96 -0.48 -22.76 -20.45
N GLN A 97 0.40 -22.11 -19.67
CA GLN A 97 1.09 -22.75 -18.57
C GLN A 97 0.18 -22.88 -17.34
N PRO A 98 0.25 -24.00 -16.61
CA PRO A 98 -0.39 -24.16 -15.30
C PRO A 98 0.00 -23.04 -14.33
N SER A 99 -0.92 -22.62 -13.47
CA SER A 99 -0.64 -21.51 -12.56
C SER A 99 0.36 -21.90 -11.47
N GLU A 100 0.38 -23.19 -11.11
CA GLU A 100 1.35 -23.83 -10.25
C GLU A 100 2.77 -23.70 -10.82
N ASP A 101 2.96 -24.03 -12.10
CA ASP A 101 4.24 -23.88 -12.80
C ASP A 101 4.70 -22.42 -12.85
N ILE A 102 3.77 -21.48 -13.02
CA ILE A 102 4.07 -20.04 -13.00
C ILE A 102 4.49 -19.58 -11.59
N LEU A 103 3.88 -20.13 -10.55
CA LEU A 103 4.31 -19.87 -9.17
C LEU A 103 5.69 -20.49 -8.87
N GLU A 104 5.97 -21.69 -9.37
CA GLU A 104 7.30 -22.28 -9.30
C GLU A 104 8.34 -21.49 -10.09
N LEU A 105 7.97 -20.95 -11.24
CA LEU A 105 8.80 -20.04 -12.03
C LEU A 105 9.18 -18.79 -11.23
N LEU A 106 8.24 -18.23 -10.45
CA LEU A 106 8.53 -17.12 -9.55
C LEU A 106 9.63 -17.49 -8.55
N ILE A 107 9.49 -18.64 -7.87
CA ILE A 107 10.48 -19.13 -6.89
C ILE A 107 11.84 -19.35 -7.55
N ALA A 108 11.87 -20.05 -8.68
CA ALA A 108 13.10 -20.34 -9.40
C ALA A 108 13.79 -19.07 -9.95
N SER A 109 13.01 -18.07 -10.36
CA SER A 109 13.56 -16.79 -10.84
C SER A 109 14.21 -15.96 -9.72
N ASP A 110 13.69 -16.00 -8.49
CA ASP A 110 14.34 -15.42 -7.30
C ASP A 110 15.65 -16.16 -6.99
N GLU A 111 15.59 -17.50 -6.92
CA GLU A 111 16.76 -18.33 -6.61
C GLU A 111 17.90 -18.16 -7.63
N LEU A 112 17.57 -18.08 -8.92
CA LEU A 112 18.53 -17.89 -10.00
C LEU A 112 18.90 -16.40 -10.23
N LEU A 113 18.42 -15.49 -9.36
CA LEU A 113 18.69 -14.06 -9.40
C LEU A 113 18.35 -13.40 -10.74
N ILE A 114 17.23 -13.80 -11.35
CA ILE A 114 16.74 -13.27 -12.63
C ILE A 114 15.66 -12.22 -12.36
N GLU A 115 16.09 -11.05 -11.89
CA GLU A 115 15.21 -9.99 -11.36
C GLU A 115 14.14 -9.54 -12.37
N GLU A 116 14.50 -9.34 -13.64
CA GLU A 116 13.57 -8.95 -14.71
C GLU A 116 12.39 -9.96 -14.85
N LEU A 117 12.70 -11.26 -14.79
CA LEU A 117 11.71 -12.33 -14.87
C LEU A 117 10.87 -12.40 -13.59
N PHE A 118 11.53 -12.35 -12.43
CA PHE A 118 10.89 -12.38 -11.12
C PHE A 118 9.84 -11.27 -10.98
N ASP A 119 10.20 -10.05 -11.37
CA ASP A 119 9.32 -8.90 -11.32
C ASP A 119 8.13 -9.00 -12.28
N TYR A 120 8.36 -9.53 -13.48
CA TYR A 120 7.32 -9.75 -14.46
C TYR A 120 6.30 -10.79 -13.98
N VAL A 121 6.79 -11.93 -13.45
CA VAL A 121 5.93 -13.04 -13.01
C VAL A 121 4.99 -12.62 -11.87
N GLN A 122 5.46 -11.80 -10.92
CA GLN A 122 4.58 -11.24 -9.87
C GLN A 122 3.40 -10.46 -10.49
N VAL A 123 3.68 -9.56 -11.43
CA VAL A 123 2.65 -8.75 -12.09
C VAL A 123 1.71 -9.61 -12.93
N TYR A 124 2.24 -10.61 -13.63
CA TYR A 124 1.44 -11.52 -14.44
C TYR A 124 0.47 -12.34 -13.57
N LEU A 125 0.94 -12.91 -12.47
CA LEU A 125 0.10 -13.65 -11.52
C LEU A 125 -1.06 -12.78 -11.02
N ILE A 126 -0.78 -11.54 -10.63
CA ILE A 126 -1.79 -10.60 -10.13
C ILE A 126 -2.81 -10.24 -11.22
N LYS A 127 -2.37 -9.93 -12.44
CA LYS A 127 -3.27 -9.45 -13.50
C LYS A 127 -4.05 -10.56 -14.18
N GLU A 128 -3.36 -11.63 -14.56
CA GLU A 128 -3.90 -12.67 -15.44
C GLU A 128 -4.36 -13.93 -14.68
N ARG A 129 -3.92 -14.10 -13.42
CA ARG A 129 -4.22 -15.28 -12.59
C ARG A 129 -4.86 -14.95 -11.23
N SER A 130 -5.40 -13.73 -11.06
CA SER A 130 -6.08 -13.30 -9.82
C SER A 130 -7.16 -14.28 -9.34
N GLY A 131 -7.96 -14.84 -10.26
CA GLY A 131 -8.98 -15.83 -9.93
C GLY A 131 -8.41 -17.14 -9.36
N TRP A 132 -7.26 -17.60 -9.88
CA TRP A 132 -6.56 -18.77 -9.34
C TRP A 132 -5.90 -18.46 -7.99
N ILE A 133 -5.33 -17.25 -7.82
CA ILE A 133 -4.79 -16.80 -6.53
C ILE A 133 -5.89 -16.82 -5.47
N ALA A 134 -7.11 -16.37 -5.80
CA ALA A 134 -8.22 -16.37 -4.86
C ALA A 134 -8.60 -17.79 -4.38
N THR A 135 -8.54 -18.80 -5.27
CA THR A 135 -8.83 -20.20 -4.92
C THR A 135 -7.67 -20.91 -4.25
N HIS A 136 -6.42 -20.48 -4.48
CA HIS A 136 -5.19 -21.07 -3.92
C HIS A 136 -4.46 -20.10 -2.98
N PHE A 137 -5.22 -19.24 -2.29
CA PHE A 137 -4.69 -18.11 -1.54
C PHE A 137 -3.61 -18.54 -0.53
N HIS A 138 -3.86 -19.60 0.23
CA HIS A 138 -2.89 -20.11 1.23
C HIS A 138 -1.53 -20.44 0.61
N LEU A 139 -1.52 -21.11 -0.55
CA LEU A 139 -0.29 -21.48 -1.24
C LEU A 139 0.48 -20.24 -1.70
N VAL A 140 -0.22 -19.32 -2.40
CA VAL A 140 0.38 -18.10 -2.94
C VAL A 140 0.88 -17.19 -1.82
N PHE A 141 0.09 -17.03 -0.76
CA PHE A 141 0.45 -16.27 0.43
C PHE A 141 1.72 -16.84 1.06
N SER A 142 1.74 -18.14 1.38
CA SER A 142 2.91 -18.79 1.98
C SER A 142 4.16 -18.63 1.12
N THR A 143 4.04 -18.77 -0.20
CA THR A 143 5.17 -18.61 -1.13
C THR A 143 5.66 -17.16 -1.18
N ALA A 144 4.75 -16.20 -1.38
CA ALA A 144 5.11 -14.78 -1.50
C ALA A 144 5.85 -14.27 -0.26
N PHE A 145 5.44 -14.68 0.94
CA PHE A 145 6.04 -14.21 2.18
C PHE A 145 7.37 -14.88 2.56
N LYS A 146 7.68 -16.05 1.97
CA LYS A 146 9.03 -16.65 2.07
C LYS A 146 10.05 -15.92 1.19
N LEU A 147 9.60 -15.19 0.18
CA LEU A 147 10.44 -14.52 -0.81
C LEU A 147 10.62 -13.04 -0.42
N ASN A 148 11.84 -12.65 -0.03
CA ASN A 148 12.12 -11.33 0.55
C ASN A 148 11.72 -10.15 -0.35
N ASN A 149 11.88 -10.28 -1.67
CA ASN A 149 11.66 -9.20 -2.63
C ASN A 149 10.32 -9.29 -3.35
N CYS A 150 9.41 -10.16 -2.90
CA CYS A 150 8.12 -10.42 -3.56
C CYS A 150 7.04 -9.38 -3.22
N ASN A 151 7.43 -8.11 -3.14
CA ASN A 151 6.60 -7.03 -2.58
C ASN A 151 5.26 -6.89 -3.31
N LYS A 152 5.24 -6.96 -4.65
CA LYS A 152 4.01 -6.75 -5.43
C LYS A 152 2.95 -7.81 -5.11
N LEU A 153 3.36 -9.07 -5.00
CA LEU A 153 2.46 -10.18 -4.70
C LEU A 153 2.09 -10.22 -3.20
N GLN A 154 3.03 -9.86 -2.32
CA GLN A 154 2.74 -9.67 -0.89
C GLN A 154 1.69 -8.57 -0.67
N ASP A 155 1.83 -7.43 -1.35
CA ASP A 155 0.90 -6.30 -1.30
C ASP A 155 -0.49 -6.73 -1.76
N TYR A 156 -0.57 -7.40 -2.92
CA TYR A 156 -1.83 -7.94 -3.43
C TYR A 156 -2.49 -8.92 -2.46
N CYS A 157 -1.70 -9.80 -1.84
CA CYS A 157 -2.17 -10.74 -0.83
C CYS A 157 -2.71 -10.03 0.43
N PHE A 158 -2.07 -8.94 0.87
CA PHE A 158 -2.56 -8.13 1.98
C PHE A 158 -3.85 -7.39 1.64
N GLU A 159 -3.91 -6.74 0.48
CA GLU A 159 -5.13 -6.06 0.02
C GLU A 159 -6.32 -7.02 -0.06
N SER A 160 -6.08 -8.25 -0.52
CA SER A 160 -7.08 -9.31 -0.62
C SER A 160 -7.52 -9.85 0.76
N THR A 161 -6.64 -9.82 1.77
CA THR A 161 -6.95 -10.32 3.13
C THR A 161 -7.51 -9.26 4.07
N CYS A 162 -7.34 -7.97 3.80
CA CYS A 162 -7.83 -6.91 4.68
C CYS A 162 -9.37 -6.89 4.88
N GLY A 163 -10.15 -7.60 4.03
CA GLY A 163 -11.57 -7.87 4.29
C GLY A 163 -11.87 -9.08 5.20
N SER A 164 -10.93 -10.04 5.30
CA SER A 164 -11.11 -11.38 5.89
C SER A 164 -10.06 -11.76 6.95
N PHE A 165 -9.15 -10.84 7.29
CA PHE A 165 -8.04 -11.00 8.26
C PHE A 165 -8.49 -11.50 9.64
N SER A 166 -9.77 -11.31 9.97
CA SER A 166 -10.36 -11.74 11.23
C SER A 166 -10.52 -13.26 11.37
N THR A 167 -10.45 -14.04 10.28
CA THR A 167 -10.83 -15.47 10.28
C THR A 167 -9.79 -16.44 9.71
N SER A 168 -8.68 -15.97 9.17
CA SER A 168 -7.72 -16.80 8.43
C SER A 168 -6.76 -17.56 9.36
N ASN A 169 -6.77 -18.90 9.33
CA ASN A 169 -5.76 -19.76 9.97
C ASN A 169 -4.35 -19.53 9.39
N GLU A 170 -4.27 -18.88 8.24
CA GLU A 170 -3.08 -18.50 7.49
C GLU A 170 -2.16 -17.58 8.31
N PHE A 171 -2.72 -16.62 9.07
CA PHE A 171 -1.89 -15.76 9.93
C PHE A 171 -1.15 -16.58 11.00
N LEU A 172 -1.78 -17.66 11.47
CA LEU A 172 -1.22 -18.54 12.49
C LEU A 172 -0.10 -19.45 11.95
N SER A 173 0.12 -19.54 10.64
CA SER A 173 1.21 -20.32 10.03
C SER A 173 2.43 -19.48 9.65
N LEU A 174 2.33 -18.16 9.73
CA LEU A 174 3.43 -17.25 9.45
C LEU A 174 4.56 -17.38 10.47
N ASP A 175 5.79 -17.24 9.99
CA ASP A 175 6.96 -17.09 10.84
C ASP A 175 7.02 -15.67 11.46
N LYS A 176 7.88 -15.52 12.46
CA LYS A 176 8.01 -14.28 13.22
C LYS A 176 8.46 -13.10 12.35
N ASP A 177 9.37 -13.31 11.42
CA ASP A 177 9.95 -12.24 10.60
C ASP A 177 8.92 -11.73 9.59
N THR A 178 8.09 -12.62 9.04
CA THR A 178 6.96 -12.23 8.21
C THR A 178 5.96 -11.36 8.96
N ILE A 179 5.57 -11.76 10.18
CA ILE A 179 4.65 -10.96 11.00
C ILE A 179 5.28 -9.63 11.39
N TYR A 180 6.58 -9.61 11.67
CA TYR A 180 7.31 -8.38 11.95
C TYR A 180 7.20 -7.41 10.76
N LYS A 181 7.61 -7.83 9.56
CA LYS A 181 7.55 -7.01 8.34
C LYS A 181 6.14 -6.53 8.04
N MET A 182 5.14 -7.38 8.27
CA MET A 182 3.74 -7.01 8.12
C MET A 182 3.33 -5.92 9.13
N LEU A 183 3.57 -6.12 10.41
CA LEU A 183 3.16 -5.18 11.45
C LEU A 183 3.98 -3.88 11.40
N GLU A 184 5.18 -3.89 10.86
CA GLU A 184 5.97 -2.68 10.66
C GLU A 184 5.29 -1.71 9.68
N ARG A 185 4.64 -2.23 8.63
CA ARG A 185 4.02 -1.45 7.56
C ARG A 185 2.86 -0.55 8.01
N ASP A 186 2.80 0.64 7.41
CA ASP A 186 1.76 1.66 7.65
C ASP A 186 0.61 1.60 6.63
N ASP A 187 0.87 0.99 5.46
CA ASP A 187 0.01 0.93 4.29
C ASP A 187 -0.92 -0.29 4.25
N ILE A 188 -0.92 -1.11 5.31
CA ILE A 188 -1.83 -2.25 5.42
C ILE A 188 -3.15 -1.80 6.04
N LYS A 189 -4.27 -2.17 5.41
CA LYS A 189 -5.65 -1.86 5.84
C LYS A 189 -6.13 -2.81 6.95
N ILE A 190 -5.46 -2.84 8.10
CA ILE A 190 -5.85 -3.67 9.25
C ILE A 190 -6.27 -2.79 10.43
N ASN A 191 -7.38 -3.14 11.08
CA ASN A 191 -7.74 -2.51 12.35
C ASN A 191 -6.76 -2.97 13.44
N GLU A 192 -6.17 -2.05 14.21
CA GLU A 192 -5.22 -2.39 15.27
C GLU A 192 -5.78 -3.34 16.31
N VAL A 193 -7.08 -3.29 16.62
CA VAL A 193 -7.68 -4.26 17.54
C VAL A 193 -7.62 -5.68 16.95
N THR A 194 -7.86 -5.81 15.64
CA THR A 194 -7.77 -7.09 14.93
C THR A 194 -6.33 -7.57 14.84
N ALA A 195 -5.39 -6.66 14.56
CA ALA A 195 -3.96 -6.97 14.55
C ALA A 195 -3.50 -7.52 15.91
N TRP A 196 -3.92 -6.86 17.00
CA TRP A 196 -3.66 -7.31 18.37
C TRP A 196 -4.23 -8.71 18.64
N GLU A 197 -5.50 -8.95 18.32
CA GLU A 197 -6.14 -10.25 18.55
C GLU A 197 -5.47 -11.39 17.78
N GLN A 198 -5.06 -11.14 16.54
CA GLN A 198 -4.35 -12.13 15.74
C GLN A 198 -2.95 -12.38 16.28
N LEU A 199 -2.24 -11.33 16.70
CA LEU A 199 -0.92 -11.46 17.33
C LEU A 199 -0.98 -12.31 18.60
N ILE A 200 -2.01 -12.14 19.43
CA ILE A 200 -2.22 -12.96 20.62
C ILE A 200 -2.49 -14.42 20.25
N LYS A 201 -3.38 -14.69 19.30
CA LYS A 201 -3.66 -16.07 18.84
C LYS A 201 -2.40 -16.74 18.28
N TRP A 202 -1.61 -16.01 17.50
CA TRP A 202 -0.33 -16.49 16.97
C TRP A 202 0.64 -16.77 18.11
N GLY A 203 0.82 -15.82 19.05
CA GLY A 203 1.72 -15.98 20.19
C GLY A 203 1.37 -17.19 21.06
N ILE A 204 0.08 -17.44 21.30
CA ILE A 204 -0.38 -18.62 22.04
C ILE A 204 -0.01 -19.90 21.31
N LYS A 205 -0.27 -19.98 20.00
CA LYS A 205 0.08 -21.15 19.18
C LYS A 205 1.59 -21.41 19.12
N GLN A 206 2.40 -20.35 19.09
CA GLN A 206 3.86 -20.46 19.04
C GLN A 206 4.53 -20.65 20.41
N THR A 207 3.76 -20.61 21.51
CA THR A 207 4.27 -20.82 22.87
C THR A 207 3.92 -22.24 23.32
N PRO A 208 4.88 -23.19 23.32
CA PRO A 208 4.59 -24.59 23.62
C PRO A 208 4.01 -24.78 25.02
N GLY A 209 2.95 -25.58 25.14
CA GLY A 209 2.32 -25.90 26.43
C GLY A 209 1.33 -24.84 26.95
N LEU A 210 1.21 -23.69 26.30
CA LEU A 210 0.30 -22.62 26.73
C LEU A 210 -1.16 -22.96 26.42
N SER A 211 -2.05 -22.80 27.41
CA SER A 211 -3.48 -23.02 27.23
C SER A 211 -4.13 -21.90 26.42
N ASN A 212 -5.14 -22.23 25.60
CA ASN A 212 -6.01 -21.21 24.99
C ASN A 212 -6.87 -20.46 26.01
N ASP A 213 -7.06 -21.01 27.21
CA ASP A 213 -7.82 -20.40 28.29
C ASP A 213 -6.90 -19.58 29.20
N LYS A 214 -7.01 -18.25 29.07
CA LYS A 214 -6.25 -17.28 29.86
C LYS A 214 -6.46 -17.42 31.37
N GLY A 215 -7.63 -17.92 31.81
CA GLY A 215 -7.92 -18.13 33.23
C GLY A 215 -7.02 -19.17 33.89
N LYS A 216 -6.30 -19.99 33.10
CA LYS A 216 -5.43 -21.07 33.56
C LYS A 216 -3.95 -20.69 33.58
N TRP A 217 -3.60 -19.49 33.13
CA TRP A 217 -2.20 -19.07 33.00
C TRP A 217 -1.60 -18.75 34.37
N ASN A 218 -0.40 -19.26 34.60
CA ASN A 218 0.44 -18.86 35.73
C ASN A 218 1.46 -17.77 35.30
N ASN A 219 2.36 -17.36 36.19
CA ASN A 219 3.36 -16.33 35.88
C ASN A 219 4.39 -16.80 34.83
N GLU A 220 4.75 -18.08 34.81
CA GLU A 220 5.69 -18.66 33.85
C GLU A 220 5.09 -18.67 32.43
N ASP A 221 3.80 -18.99 32.32
CA ASP A 221 3.02 -18.93 31.09
C ASP A 221 3.00 -17.51 30.49
N CYS A 222 2.75 -16.51 31.33
CA CYS A 222 2.79 -15.11 30.94
C CYS A 222 4.18 -14.68 30.46
N GLU A 223 5.24 -15.04 31.20
CA GLU A 223 6.62 -14.69 30.81
C GLU A 223 7.06 -15.42 29.52
N ALA A 224 6.62 -16.66 29.31
CA ALA A 224 6.87 -17.38 28.06
C ALA A 224 6.22 -16.67 26.86
N LEU A 225 4.93 -16.31 26.96
CA LEU A 225 4.24 -15.59 25.90
C LEU A 225 4.84 -14.20 25.65
N LYS A 226 5.18 -13.48 26.71
CA LYS A 226 5.86 -12.18 26.64
C LYS A 226 7.19 -12.28 25.91
N LYS A 227 7.99 -13.31 26.17
CA LYS A 227 9.23 -13.57 25.43
C LYS A 227 8.97 -13.79 23.94
N THR A 228 7.97 -14.62 23.59
CA THR A 228 7.55 -14.87 22.20
C THR A 228 7.15 -13.59 21.47
N LEU A 229 6.37 -12.73 22.13
CA LEU A 229 5.77 -11.53 21.54
C LEU A 229 6.59 -10.24 21.71
N SER A 230 7.68 -10.27 22.48
CA SER A 230 8.47 -9.09 22.91
C SER A 230 8.85 -8.12 21.78
N GLN A 231 9.24 -8.62 20.61
CA GLN A 231 9.62 -7.81 19.45
C GLN A 231 8.42 -7.36 18.60
N LEU A 232 7.27 -8.01 18.74
CA LEU A 232 6.07 -7.77 17.92
C LEU A 232 5.07 -6.83 18.62
N ILE A 233 4.98 -6.88 19.96
CA ILE A 233 4.11 -6.00 20.75
C ILE A 233 4.37 -4.51 20.45
N PRO A 234 5.63 -4.03 20.39
CA PRO A 234 5.91 -2.63 20.07
C PRO A 234 5.44 -2.19 18.67
N LEU A 235 5.14 -3.12 17.77
CA LEU A 235 4.65 -2.82 16.42
C LEU A 235 3.14 -2.54 16.40
N ILE A 236 2.40 -2.84 17.47
CA ILE A 236 0.98 -2.54 17.58
C ILE A 236 0.80 -1.07 17.95
N ARG A 237 0.00 -0.33 17.16
CA ARG A 237 -0.30 1.07 17.46
C ARG A 237 -1.45 1.14 18.46
N PHE A 238 -1.17 0.87 19.73
CA PHE A 238 -2.23 0.79 20.76
C PHE A 238 -3.08 2.05 20.91
N ILE A 239 -2.57 3.23 20.52
CA ILE A 239 -3.34 4.48 20.54
C ILE A 239 -4.45 4.48 19.46
N ASP A 240 -4.29 3.73 18.37
CA ASP A 240 -5.33 3.55 17.34
C ASP A 240 -6.46 2.60 17.76
N ILE A 241 -6.31 1.89 18.89
CA ILE A 241 -7.33 0.95 19.39
C ILE A 241 -8.37 1.74 20.21
N PRO A 242 -9.67 1.75 19.83
CA PRO A 242 -10.68 2.48 20.60
C PRO A 242 -10.69 2.08 22.09
N TYR A 243 -10.84 3.05 23.01
CA TYR A 243 -10.76 2.81 24.46
C TYR A 243 -11.61 1.62 24.95
N GLY A 244 -12.86 1.54 24.49
CA GLY A 244 -13.76 0.43 24.85
C GLY A 244 -13.26 -0.94 24.38
N GLN A 245 -12.54 -1.00 23.26
CA GLN A 245 -11.88 -2.20 22.76
C GLN A 245 -10.57 -2.47 23.49
N PHE A 246 -9.76 -1.44 23.77
CA PHE A 246 -8.55 -1.56 24.56
C PHE A 246 -8.84 -2.20 25.93
N PHE A 247 -9.84 -1.67 26.65
CA PHE A 247 -10.24 -2.20 27.96
C PHE A 247 -10.69 -3.66 27.91
N LYS A 248 -11.43 -4.05 26.85
CA LYS A 248 -11.99 -5.41 26.73
C LYS A 248 -10.99 -6.43 26.20
N LYS A 249 -10.12 -6.03 25.28
CA LYS A 249 -9.30 -6.96 24.47
C LYS A 249 -7.79 -6.85 24.71
N VAL A 250 -7.30 -5.68 25.10
CA VAL A 250 -5.86 -5.45 25.36
C VAL A 250 -5.55 -5.56 26.84
N ARG A 251 -6.25 -4.80 27.68
CA ARG A 251 -6.02 -4.73 29.13
C ARG A 251 -5.97 -6.09 29.85
N PRO A 252 -6.75 -7.12 29.48
CA PRO A 252 -6.61 -8.43 30.10
C PRO A 252 -5.17 -8.96 30.05
N TYR A 253 -4.43 -8.66 28.98
CA TYR A 253 -3.07 -9.14 28.75
C TYR A 253 -1.98 -8.17 29.25
N LYS A 254 -2.27 -7.30 30.21
CA LYS A 254 -1.31 -6.32 30.74
C LYS A 254 0.03 -6.93 31.17
N ASP A 255 0.03 -8.16 31.68
CA ASP A 255 1.22 -8.80 32.26
C ASP A 255 2.26 -9.18 31.20
N ILE A 256 1.85 -9.30 29.92
CA ILE A 256 2.75 -9.57 28.79
C ILE A 256 3.19 -8.31 28.05
N ILE A 257 2.53 -7.18 28.31
CA ILE A 257 2.86 -5.89 27.68
C ILE A 257 3.98 -5.25 28.51
N PRO A 258 5.07 -4.75 27.89
CA PRO A 258 6.11 -4.02 28.61
C PRO A 258 5.52 -2.88 29.47
N ASN A 259 5.92 -2.77 30.74
CA ASN A 259 5.30 -1.84 31.69
C ASN A 259 5.34 -0.37 31.21
N ASN A 260 6.45 0.03 30.59
CA ASN A 260 6.60 1.36 30.00
C ASN A 260 5.54 1.63 28.92
N ILE A 261 5.22 0.63 28.10
CA ILE A 261 4.19 0.70 27.07
C ILE A 261 2.79 0.75 27.71
N HIS A 262 2.54 -0.11 28.70
CA HIS A 262 1.23 -0.18 29.38
C HIS A 262 0.89 1.11 30.15
N GLU A 263 1.82 1.64 30.95
CA GLU A 263 1.63 2.86 31.74
C GLU A 263 1.38 4.07 30.84
N ASP A 264 2.14 4.21 29.75
CA ASP A 264 1.99 5.29 28.79
C ASP A 264 0.57 5.31 28.18
N PHE A 265 0.03 4.14 27.81
CA PHE A 265 -1.31 4.07 27.21
C PHE A 265 -2.44 4.18 28.24
N GLU A 266 -2.32 3.60 29.44
CA GLU A 266 -3.31 3.84 30.49
C GLU A 266 -3.38 5.32 30.86
N ASN A 267 -2.23 6.01 30.92
CA ASN A 267 -2.19 7.45 31.17
C ASN A 267 -2.86 8.25 30.04
N TYR A 268 -2.58 7.93 28.77
CA TYR A 268 -3.23 8.55 27.62
C TYR A 268 -4.77 8.42 27.68
N TYR A 269 -5.29 7.22 27.93
CA TYR A 269 -6.73 6.99 27.98
C TYR A 269 -7.41 7.60 29.20
N ASN A 270 -6.76 7.61 30.36
CA ASN A 270 -7.34 8.10 31.61
C ASN A 270 -7.27 9.63 31.75
N TYR A 271 -6.18 10.26 31.31
CA TYR A 271 -5.92 11.68 31.56
C TYR A 271 -5.97 12.55 30.31
N LYS A 272 -6.13 11.96 29.11
CA LYS A 272 -5.99 12.66 27.81
C LYS A 272 -4.74 13.54 27.77
N SER A 273 -3.67 13.09 28.43
CA SER A 273 -2.41 13.80 28.54
C SER A 273 -1.63 13.73 27.21
N ASN A 274 -0.50 14.43 27.16
CA ASN A 274 0.42 14.42 26.01
C ASN A 274 0.69 13.00 25.52
N LEU A 275 0.90 12.86 24.21
CA LEU A 275 1.17 11.59 23.55
C LEU A 275 2.27 10.77 24.25
N PRO A 276 2.07 9.44 24.39
CA PRO A 276 3.11 8.50 24.78
C PRO A 276 4.41 8.76 24.03
N LYS A 277 5.51 8.98 24.75
CA LYS A 277 6.84 9.16 24.14
C LYS A 277 7.29 7.92 23.36
N ILE A 278 6.67 6.77 23.61
CA ILE A 278 6.99 5.46 23.04
C ILE A 278 6.25 5.20 21.71
N THR A 279 5.47 6.16 21.17
CA THR A 279 4.89 5.99 19.82
C THR A 279 5.97 6.09 18.74
N THR A 280 6.55 4.94 18.40
CA THR A 280 7.62 4.84 17.38
C THR A 280 7.06 4.75 15.96
N LEU A 281 5.83 4.24 15.78
CA LEU A 281 5.22 4.02 14.48
C LEU A 281 4.01 4.93 14.24
N PRO A 282 3.85 5.48 13.01
CA PRO A 282 2.68 6.26 12.65
C PRO A 282 1.44 5.35 12.51
N PRO A 283 0.21 5.89 12.57
CA PRO A 283 -1.03 5.10 12.47
C PRO A 283 -1.14 4.27 11.17
N ARG A 284 -1.67 3.03 11.25
CA ARG A 284 -2.00 2.22 10.06
C ARG A 284 -3.30 2.71 9.42
N MET A 285 -3.41 2.51 8.10
CA MET A 285 -4.55 2.92 7.28
C MET A 285 -5.91 2.64 7.93
N ARG A 286 -6.70 3.69 8.16
CA ARG A 286 -8.16 3.59 8.18
C ARG A 286 -8.67 3.71 6.74
N ASN A 287 -9.83 3.11 6.43
CA ASN A 287 -10.45 3.10 5.10
C ASN A 287 -10.68 4.53 4.56
N PHE A 288 -9.66 5.13 3.95
CA PHE A 288 -9.74 6.38 3.20
C PHE A 288 -9.64 6.01 1.71
N ASP A 289 -10.79 5.67 1.12
CA ASP A 289 -10.88 5.33 -0.31
C ASP A 289 -10.80 6.61 -1.15
N SER A 290 -9.59 6.99 -1.57
CA SER A 290 -9.33 8.13 -2.46
C SER A 290 -8.53 7.71 -3.68
N LYS A 291 -8.98 8.17 -4.86
CA LYS A 291 -8.22 8.08 -6.12
C LYS A 291 -7.31 9.28 -6.34
N VAL A 292 -7.48 10.35 -5.56
CA VAL A 292 -6.76 11.62 -5.72
C VAL A 292 -5.50 11.67 -4.86
N ILE A 293 -5.58 11.28 -3.59
CA ILE A 293 -4.45 11.36 -2.65
C ILE A 293 -4.12 10.00 -2.02
N LYS A 294 -2.86 9.86 -1.58
CA LYS A 294 -2.41 8.76 -0.71
C LYS A 294 -2.53 9.11 0.77
N GLN A 295 -2.41 8.10 1.64
CA GLN A 295 -2.53 8.22 3.09
C GLN A 295 -1.64 9.31 3.70
N LYS A 296 -0.39 9.45 3.25
CA LYS A 296 0.53 10.48 3.76
C LYS A 296 -0.04 11.90 3.62
N HIS A 297 -0.70 12.20 2.50
CA HIS A 297 -1.38 13.48 2.28
C HIS A 297 -2.61 13.61 3.17
N ALA A 298 -3.41 12.55 3.30
CA ALA A 298 -4.59 12.54 4.15
C ALA A 298 -4.22 12.87 5.61
N ASN A 299 -3.14 12.28 6.13
CA ASN A 299 -2.62 12.54 7.47
C ASN A 299 -2.26 14.02 7.68
N ILE A 300 -1.66 14.65 6.66
CA ILE A 300 -1.26 16.06 6.71
C ILE A 300 -2.49 16.96 6.64
N ILE A 301 -3.46 16.66 5.78
CA ILE A 301 -4.71 17.42 5.71
C ILE A 301 -5.47 17.31 7.05
N ILE A 302 -5.48 16.13 7.67
CA ILE A 302 -6.14 15.89 8.96
C ILE A 302 -5.46 16.66 10.10
N SER A 303 -4.13 16.74 10.14
CA SER A 303 -3.44 17.54 11.16
C SER A 303 -3.82 19.02 11.05
N TRP A 304 -4.03 19.51 9.83
CA TRP A 304 -4.56 20.85 9.57
C TRP A 304 -6.03 21.02 9.95
N ILE A 305 -6.89 20.02 9.77
CA ILE A 305 -8.30 20.08 10.22
C ILE A 305 -8.37 20.12 11.74
N THR A 306 -7.59 19.27 12.42
CA THR A 306 -7.66 19.09 13.87
C THR A 306 -6.86 20.12 14.66
N LYS A 307 -5.95 20.87 14.01
CA LYS A 307 -4.99 21.79 14.65
C LYS A 307 -4.15 21.10 15.72
N LYS A 308 -3.89 19.81 15.55
CA LYS A 308 -3.09 18.98 16.45
C LYS A 308 -1.98 18.30 15.63
N ASP A 309 -0.90 17.93 16.30
CA ASP A 309 0.22 17.22 15.68
C ASP A 309 -0.24 15.91 15.02
N PHE A 310 0.58 15.40 14.09
CA PHE A 310 0.34 14.23 13.22
C PHE A 310 -0.39 13.03 13.86
N TYR A 311 -0.27 12.86 15.16
CA TYR A 311 -0.86 11.76 15.93
C TYR A 311 -2.33 11.99 16.35
N ALA A 312 -2.96 13.12 16.01
CA ALA A 312 -4.39 13.36 16.26
C ALA A 312 -5.33 12.62 15.30
N PHE A 313 -4.80 11.80 14.39
CA PHE A 313 -5.51 10.89 13.50
C PHE A 313 -6.52 9.97 14.21
N GLN A 314 -6.40 9.84 15.53
CA GLN A 314 -6.97 8.74 16.29
C GLN A 314 -8.11 9.16 17.19
N ASP A 315 -8.59 10.38 17.04
CA ASP A 315 -9.84 10.74 17.64
C ASP A 315 -10.96 10.03 16.84
N PRO A 316 -11.59 8.95 17.38
CA PRO A 316 -12.66 8.21 16.68
C PRO A 316 -13.86 9.11 16.34
N ARG A 317 -13.82 10.36 16.78
CA ARG A 317 -14.75 11.40 16.42
C ARG A 317 -14.66 11.75 14.93
N TYR A 318 -13.50 11.70 14.26
CA TYR A 318 -13.34 12.11 12.85
C TYR A 318 -13.49 10.95 11.86
N GLU A 319 -14.61 10.94 11.13
CA GLU A 319 -14.88 9.98 10.05
C GLU A 319 -15.08 10.71 8.72
N PHE A 320 -14.42 10.22 7.67
CA PHE A 320 -14.52 10.72 6.31
C PHE A 320 -15.48 9.86 5.51
N TYR A 321 -16.54 10.46 4.99
CA TYR A 321 -17.48 9.78 4.10
C TYR A 321 -17.41 10.40 2.71
N LEU A 322 -17.19 9.57 1.70
CA LEU A 322 -17.17 10.02 0.31
C LEU A 322 -18.61 10.39 -0.13
N ASP A 323 -18.89 11.68 -0.26
CA ASP A 323 -20.19 12.19 -0.68
C ASP A 323 -20.32 12.28 -2.21
N TYR A 324 -19.19 12.53 -2.89
CA TYR A 324 -19.13 12.83 -4.31
C TYR A 324 -17.80 12.38 -4.92
N ARG A 325 -17.89 11.66 -6.05
CA ARG A 325 -16.72 11.29 -6.87
C ARG A 325 -17.02 11.59 -8.33
N GLY A 326 -16.17 12.40 -8.96
CA GLY A 326 -16.33 12.84 -10.34
C GLY A 326 -16.49 11.68 -11.33
N SER A 327 -15.73 10.60 -11.16
CA SER A 327 -15.86 9.39 -11.99
C SER A 327 -17.19 8.64 -11.85
N ILE A 328 -17.94 8.86 -10.75
CA ILE A 328 -19.21 8.17 -10.45
C ILE A 328 -20.39 9.10 -10.72
N ASP A 329 -20.34 10.31 -10.18
CA ASP A 329 -21.45 11.27 -10.18
C ASP A 329 -21.43 12.24 -11.38
N GLY A 330 -20.37 12.20 -12.19
CA GLY A 330 -20.13 13.12 -13.30
C GLY A 330 -19.65 14.50 -12.83
N ILE A 331 -18.65 15.05 -13.50
CA ILE A 331 -18.04 16.34 -13.13
C ILE A 331 -18.85 17.50 -13.71
N SER A 332 -19.62 18.17 -12.87
CA SER A 332 -20.36 19.39 -13.22
C SER A 332 -20.72 20.20 -11.97
N ARG A 333 -20.99 21.49 -12.14
CA ARG A 333 -21.54 22.34 -11.07
C ARG A 333 -22.82 21.76 -10.49
N ASN A 334 -23.72 21.29 -11.34
CA ASN A 334 -25.03 20.78 -10.91
C ASN A 334 -24.89 19.51 -10.07
N SER A 335 -24.09 18.55 -10.52
CA SER A 335 -23.86 17.30 -9.77
C SER A 335 -23.15 17.58 -8.44
N PHE A 336 -22.17 18.49 -8.41
CA PHE A 336 -21.53 18.93 -7.17
C PHE A 336 -22.55 19.56 -6.21
N VAL A 337 -23.31 20.56 -6.65
CA VAL A 337 -24.28 21.27 -5.78
C VAL A 337 -25.34 20.31 -5.25
N ASN A 338 -25.82 19.38 -6.07
CA ASN A 338 -26.84 18.42 -5.65
C ASN A 338 -26.35 17.48 -4.55
N LYS A 339 -25.10 16.99 -4.62
CA LYS A 339 -24.52 16.05 -3.65
C LYS A 339 -23.89 16.73 -2.43
N CYS A 340 -23.31 17.91 -2.63
CA CYS A 340 -22.48 18.60 -1.63
C CYS A 340 -23.12 19.88 -1.08
N LYS A 341 -24.46 20.00 -1.07
CA LYS A 341 -25.17 21.14 -0.44
C LYS A 341 -25.25 21.03 1.08
N GLY A 342 -25.22 22.16 1.78
CA GLY A 342 -25.51 22.25 3.22
C GLY A 342 -24.28 22.46 4.11
N PRO A 343 -24.50 22.64 5.43
CA PRO A 343 -23.50 23.16 6.37
C PRO A 343 -22.58 22.06 6.96
N LEU A 344 -22.29 21.00 6.21
CA LEU A 344 -21.41 19.93 6.67
C LEU A 344 -19.94 20.31 6.45
N LYS A 345 -19.05 19.92 7.36
CA LYS A 345 -17.60 20.05 7.16
C LYS A 345 -17.20 19.24 5.94
N ARG A 346 -16.56 19.86 4.95
CA ARG A 346 -16.19 19.19 3.68
C ARG A 346 -14.73 19.36 3.33
N LEU A 347 -14.12 18.27 2.88
CA LEU A 347 -12.82 18.26 2.22
C LEU A 347 -13.04 18.03 0.72
N VAL A 348 -12.52 18.94 -0.12
CA VAL A 348 -12.52 18.81 -1.58
C VAL A 348 -11.11 18.47 -2.04
N LEU A 349 -10.98 17.39 -2.81
CA LEU A 349 -9.75 16.93 -3.44
C LEU A 349 -9.91 16.94 -4.96
N ILE A 350 -8.98 17.55 -5.67
CA ILE A 350 -9.02 17.69 -7.13
C ILE A 350 -7.69 17.25 -7.72
N LYS A 351 -7.72 16.29 -8.64
CA LYS A 351 -6.59 15.92 -9.49
C LYS A 351 -6.76 16.56 -10.87
N VAL A 352 -5.73 17.20 -11.40
CA VAL A 352 -5.79 17.83 -12.73
C VAL A 352 -5.07 17.03 -13.80
N LYS A 353 -5.56 17.13 -15.04
CA LYS A 353 -4.97 16.43 -16.19
C LYS A 353 -3.55 16.94 -16.50
N GLN A 354 -2.77 16.08 -17.16
CA GLN A 354 -1.41 16.34 -17.69
C GLN A 354 -0.31 16.49 -16.63
N SER A 355 -0.48 17.35 -15.63
CA SER A 355 0.55 17.54 -14.59
C SER A 355 0.44 16.55 -13.43
N GLY A 356 -0.74 15.94 -13.22
CA GLY A 356 -1.00 15.11 -12.04
C GLY A 356 -1.06 15.91 -10.74
N LYS A 357 -1.00 17.25 -10.82
CA LYS A 357 -1.04 18.16 -9.68
C LYS A 357 -2.36 18.03 -8.95
N ILE A 358 -2.30 18.17 -7.63
CA ILE A 358 -3.45 18.04 -6.75
C ILE A 358 -3.73 19.40 -6.13
N PHE A 359 -5.00 19.80 -6.16
CA PHE A 359 -5.50 20.97 -5.46
C PHE A 359 -6.61 20.54 -4.51
N GLY A 360 -6.83 21.33 -3.47
CA GLY A 360 -7.95 21.07 -2.58
C GLY A 360 -8.19 22.15 -1.56
N GLY A 361 -9.27 21.98 -0.83
CA GLY A 361 -9.63 22.88 0.24
C GLY A 361 -10.55 22.22 1.24
N TYR A 362 -10.43 22.66 2.49
CA TYR A 362 -11.29 22.26 3.59
C TYR A 362 -12.21 23.43 3.98
N SER A 363 -13.51 23.15 4.03
CA SER A 363 -14.52 24.06 4.55
C SER A 363 -15.10 23.51 5.85
N SER A 364 -14.91 24.23 6.95
CA SER A 364 -15.49 23.87 8.26
C SER A 364 -16.99 24.16 8.36
N ILE A 365 -17.53 24.93 7.40
CA ILE A 365 -18.92 25.40 7.33
C ILE A 365 -19.67 24.84 6.12
N GLY A 366 -19.02 24.01 5.30
CA GLY A 366 -19.60 23.44 4.09
C GLY A 366 -19.75 24.41 2.93
N PHE A 367 -20.75 24.16 2.09
CA PHE A 367 -21.08 24.95 0.91
C PHE A 367 -22.59 25.19 0.88
N ASN A 368 -23.02 26.45 0.70
CA ASN A 368 -24.41 26.91 0.69
C ASN A 368 -25.20 26.61 1.99
N SER A 369 -25.06 27.50 2.99
CA SER A 369 -25.74 27.35 4.29
C SER A 369 -27.16 27.94 4.36
N ILE A 370 -27.66 28.65 3.34
CA ILE A 370 -29.01 29.26 3.34
C ILE A 370 -29.70 29.04 1.99
N GLY A 371 -30.99 28.67 2.06
CA GLY A 371 -31.78 28.05 1.00
C GLY A 371 -32.03 28.85 -0.30
N ASP A 372 -32.76 28.19 -1.19
CA ASP A 372 -33.03 28.48 -2.62
C ASP A 372 -33.53 29.89 -3.02
N GLY A 373 -33.58 30.87 -2.11
CA GLY A 373 -34.24 32.18 -2.31
C GLY A 373 -33.37 33.35 -2.77
N PHE A 374 -32.03 33.24 -2.75
CA PHE A 374 -31.13 34.36 -3.09
C PHE A 374 -30.01 33.91 -4.04
N ARG A 375 -30.37 33.50 -5.27
CA ARG A 375 -29.39 33.04 -6.28
C ARG A 375 -28.60 34.17 -6.96
N ASP A 376 -29.00 35.43 -6.78
CA ASP A 376 -28.49 36.55 -7.59
C ASP A 376 -27.49 37.47 -6.86
N LEU A 377 -27.17 37.21 -5.58
CA LEU A 377 -26.20 38.01 -4.83
C LEU A 377 -25.05 37.15 -4.34
N GLN A 378 -23.83 37.56 -4.68
CA GLN A 378 -22.60 37.01 -4.17
C GLN A 378 -22.59 37.08 -2.63
N GLN A 379 -22.59 35.93 -1.97
CA GLN A 379 -22.55 35.84 -0.50
C GLN A 379 -21.21 35.32 -0.03
N PHE A 380 -20.67 35.94 1.01
CA PHE A 380 -19.47 35.48 1.69
C PHE A 380 -19.83 34.89 3.06
N TYR A 381 -19.18 33.78 3.39
CA TYR A 381 -19.35 33.14 4.69
C TYR A 381 -18.04 33.14 5.48
N ASN A 382 -18.19 33.41 6.78
CA ASN A 382 -17.07 33.52 7.69
C ASN A 382 -16.61 32.15 8.21
N SER A 383 -15.31 31.90 8.16
CA SER A 383 -14.66 30.82 8.91
C SER A 383 -13.18 31.15 9.11
N SER A 384 -12.62 30.84 10.29
CA SER A 384 -11.18 30.87 10.55
C SER A 384 -10.49 29.52 10.31
N ASP A 385 -11.26 28.46 10.12
CA ASP A 385 -10.76 27.09 10.12
C ASP A 385 -10.54 26.55 8.70
N ASN A 386 -11.00 27.29 7.69
CA ASN A 386 -10.83 26.92 6.31
C ASN A 386 -9.37 27.05 5.87
N PHE A 387 -8.97 26.18 4.97
CA PHE A 387 -7.65 26.22 4.35
C PHE A 387 -7.71 25.64 2.94
N ILE A 388 -6.76 26.05 2.10
CA ILE A 388 -6.56 25.54 0.74
C ILE A 388 -5.15 24.99 0.60
N PHE A 389 -4.96 24.08 -0.34
CA PHE A 389 -3.67 23.44 -0.57
C PHE A 389 -3.43 23.02 -2.01
N SER A 390 -2.15 22.79 -2.32
CA SER A 390 -1.69 22.13 -3.54
C SER A 390 -0.50 21.21 -3.29
N PHE A 391 -0.48 20.06 -3.98
CA PHE A 391 0.62 19.09 -4.00
C PHE A 391 1.04 18.82 -5.45
N GLU A 392 2.32 18.54 -5.70
CA GLU A 392 2.79 18.31 -7.08
C GLU A 392 2.24 17.01 -7.69
N ASN A 393 2.01 15.98 -6.88
CA ASN A 393 1.33 14.73 -7.28
C ASN A 393 1.02 13.88 -6.04
N SER A 394 0.55 12.65 -6.24
CA SER A 394 0.20 11.70 -5.18
C SER A 394 1.37 11.10 -4.40
N GLU A 395 2.62 11.50 -4.69
CA GLU A 395 3.83 11.13 -3.93
C GLU A 395 4.47 12.33 -3.19
N ASP A 396 3.98 13.56 -3.42
CA ASP A 396 4.63 14.78 -2.92
C ASP A 396 4.44 14.97 -1.42
N THR A 397 5.52 14.81 -0.66
CA THR A 397 5.54 15.02 0.79
C THR A 397 6.49 16.13 1.23
N GLN A 398 7.09 16.87 0.29
CA GLN A 398 8.12 17.87 0.59
C GLN A 398 7.75 19.27 0.10
N ASN A 399 7.05 19.38 -1.03
CA ASN A 399 6.72 20.66 -1.67
C ASN A 399 5.25 21.05 -1.45
N MET A 400 4.62 20.45 -0.45
CA MET A 400 3.21 20.68 -0.13
C MET A 400 2.97 22.11 0.33
N LYS A 401 2.02 22.77 -0.32
CA LYS A 401 1.62 24.15 0.03
C LYS A 401 0.25 24.10 0.65
N ILE A 402 0.13 24.52 1.91
CA ILE A 402 -1.13 24.52 2.67
C ILE A 402 -1.23 25.87 3.39
N SER A 403 -2.37 26.53 3.32
CA SER A 403 -2.56 27.88 3.88
C SER A 403 -3.94 28.05 4.48
N ARG A 404 -4.02 28.70 5.63
CA ARG A 404 -5.31 29.10 6.18
C ARG A 404 -5.87 30.32 5.47
N VAL A 405 -7.17 30.48 5.61
CA VAL A 405 -7.86 31.73 5.30
C VAL A 405 -7.26 32.87 6.12
N LYS A 406 -6.94 33.97 5.44
CA LYS A 406 -6.41 35.21 6.02
C LYS A 406 -7.53 36.20 6.31
N ASP A 407 -8.45 36.39 5.35
CA ASP A 407 -9.66 37.19 5.52
C ASP A 407 -10.82 36.27 5.89
N HIS A 408 -11.04 36.06 7.19
CA HIS A 408 -12.04 35.12 7.69
C HIS A 408 -13.44 35.42 7.14
N ASN A 409 -13.78 36.68 6.84
CA ASN A 409 -15.09 37.06 6.32
C ASN A 409 -15.30 36.61 4.87
N LYS A 410 -14.25 36.22 4.16
CA LYS A 410 -14.28 35.77 2.77
C LYS A 410 -13.80 34.32 2.62
N ALA A 411 -14.01 33.48 3.63
CA ALA A 411 -13.55 32.09 3.59
C ALA A 411 -14.20 31.29 2.45
N ILE A 412 -15.52 31.40 2.29
CA ILE A 412 -16.29 30.77 1.20
C ILE A 412 -17.11 31.84 0.50
N CYS A 413 -17.16 31.80 -0.83
CA CYS A 413 -18.03 32.63 -1.65
C CYS A 413 -19.06 31.74 -2.35
N CYS A 414 -20.33 32.06 -2.20
CA CYS A 414 -21.43 31.34 -2.85
C CYS A 414 -22.08 32.24 -3.89
N ASP A 415 -21.98 31.84 -5.15
CA ASP A 415 -22.53 32.49 -6.34
C ASP A 415 -23.12 31.46 -7.32
N GLY A 416 -23.37 30.24 -6.85
CA GLY A 416 -23.84 29.13 -7.65
C GLY A 416 -22.75 28.37 -8.42
N THR A 417 -21.47 28.76 -8.39
CA THR A 417 -20.41 28.11 -9.20
C THR A 417 -19.99 26.70 -8.79
N GLY A 418 -20.56 26.11 -7.74
CA GLY A 418 -20.16 24.81 -7.19
C GLY A 418 -19.47 25.02 -5.84
N PHE A 419 -18.20 24.66 -5.74
CA PHE A 419 -17.34 25.10 -4.62
C PHE A 419 -16.51 26.32 -5.03
N LYS A 420 -16.30 27.21 -4.06
CA LYS A 420 -15.51 28.43 -4.25
C LYS A 420 -14.94 28.91 -2.91
N PHE A 421 -13.66 28.63 -2.70
CA PHE A 421 -12.86 29.09 -1.57
C PHE A 421 -12.33 30.49 -1.90
N GLY A 422 -12.68 31.47 -1.08
CA GLY A 422 -12.42 32.88 -1.40
C GLY A 422 -13.23 33.35 -2.60
N LEU A 423 -13.04 34.61 -3.00
CA LEU A 423 -13.64 35.12 -4.24
C LEU A 423 -12.96 34.52 -5.48
N ASP A 424 -11.66 34.27 -5.40
CA ASP A 424 -10.84 33.85 -6.55
C ASP A 424 -9.64 32.98 -6.16
N SER A 425 -9.66 32.38 -4.95
CA SER A 425 -8.55 31.59 -4.44
C SER A 425 -8.52 30.20 -5.08
N LEU A 426 -9.60 29.43 -4.91
CA LEU A 426 -9.74 28.11 -5.53
C LEU A 426 -11.22 27.82 -5.79
N PHE A 427 -11.61 27.65 -7.06
CA PHE A 427 -13.01 27.46 -7.41
C PHE A 427 -13.23 26.66 -8.70
N MET A 428 -14.42 26.08 -8.81
CA MET A 428 -14.88 25.38 -10.00
C MET A 428 -15.24 26.38 -11.12
N TYR A 429 -14.73 26.13 -12.33
CA TYR A 429 -14.89 26.99 -13.49
C TYR A 429 -15.39 26.17 -14.68
N GLU A 430 -16.40 26.69 -15.40
CA GLU A 430 -16.96 26.06 -16.62
C GLU A 430 -17.19 24.53 -16.50
N ASP A 431 -17.72 24.09 -15.36
CA ASP A 431 -18.05 22.70 -14.99
C ASP A 431 -16.87 21.71 -14.91
N GLN A 432 -15.92 21.73 -15.83
CA GLN A 432 -14.84 20.74 -15.93
C GLN A 432 -13.45 21.30 -15.61
N TYR A 433 -13.38 22.54 -15.15
CA TYR A 433 -12.13 23.20 -14.84
C TYR A 433 -12.08 23.69 -13.40
N ILE A 434 -10.88 23.91 -12.92
CA ILE A 434 -10.62 24.68 -11.70
C ILE A 434 -9.77 25.89 -12.02
N CYS A 435 -9.97 26.94 -11.25
CA CYS A 435 -9.18 28.15 -11.26
C CYS A 435 -8.50 28.30 -9.89
N ALA A 436 -7.18 28.43 -9.89
CA ALA A 436 -6.37 28.64 -8.69
C ALA A 436 -5.56 29.93 -8.90
N ARG A 437 -5.86 31.01 -8.16
CA ARG A 437 -5.22 32.33 -8.36
C ARG A 437 -4.93 33.12 -7.10
N ASN A 438 -5.88 33.15 -6.16
CA ASN A 438 -5.79 33.85 -4.88
C ASN A 438 -5.49 35.37 -4.95
N ARG A 439 -5.98 36.08 -5.98
CA ARG A 439 -5.72 37.53 -6.15
C ARG A 439 -6.46 38.40 -5.13
N SER A 440 -7.56 37.91 -4.56
CA SER A 440 -8.27 38.58 -3.48
C SER A 440 -7.52 38.54 -2.14
N HIS A 441 -6.42 37.76 -2.06
CA HIS A 441 -5.64 37.52 -0.84
C HIS A 441 -6.50 37.06 0.34
N ALA A 442 -7.61 36.37 0.05
CA ALA A 442 -8.50 35.80 1.06
C ALA A 442 -7.82 34.65 1.83
N TYR A 443 -6.87 33.96 1.21
CA TYR A 443 -5.98 32.96 1.81
C TYR A 443 -4.52 33.44 1.72
N GLU A 444 -3.62 32.85 2.51
CA GLU A 444 -2.18 33.13 2.37
C GLU A 444 -1.70 32.74 0.96
N ASP A 445 -0.73 33.47 0.41
CA ASP A 445 -0.32 33.34 -1.00
C ASP A 445 0.54 32.08 -1.23
N ASN A 446 -0.11 30.92 -1.25
CA ASN A 446 0.54 29.63 -1.29
C ASN A 446 0.28 28.83 -2.57
N LEU A 447 -0.80 29.09 -3.32
CA LEU A 447 -1.06 28.36 -4.56
C LEU A 447 -0.13 28.83 -5.70
N ASN A 448 0.25 30.12 -5.71
CA ASN A 448 1.19 30.78 -6.62
C ASN A 448 1.06 30.34 -8.10
N THR A 449 -0.18 30.21 -8.57
CA THR A 449 -0.49 29.97 -9.98
C THR A 449 -1.55 30.97 -10.42
N ASN A 450 -1.62 31.29 -11.72
CA ASN A 450 -2.69 32.10 -12.31
C ASN A 450 -3.48 31.30 -13.36
N GLU A 451 -3.33 29.97 -13.35
CA GLU A 451 -3.73 29.08 -14.42
C GLU A 451 -5.13 28.48 -14.20
N ILE A 452 -5.69 27.95 -15.29
CA ILE A 452 -6.94 27.20 -15.32
C ILE A 452 -6.58 25.76 -15.67
N PHE A 453 -7.03 24.81 -14.86
CA PHE A 453 -6.70 23.39 -15.04
C PHE A 453 -7.94 22.57 -15.36
N LYS A 454 -7.81 21.62 -16.29
CA LYS A 454 -8.88 20.65 -16.56
C LYS A 454 -8.87 19.56 -15.50
N ILE A 455 -10.03 19.27 -14.93
CA ILE A 455 -10.19 18.26 -13.89
C ILE A 455 -10.04 16.86 -14.50
N GLU A 456 -9.21 16.02 -13.86
CA GLU A 456 -9.13 14.58 -14.11
C GLU A 456 -10.09 13.82 -13.19
N GLU A 457 -10.03 14.12 -11.89
CA GLU A 457 -10.88 13.52 -10.86
C GLU A 457 -11.15 14.56 -9.76
N ILE A 458 -12.33 14.47 -9.14
CA ILE A 458 -12.70 15.27 -7.97
C ILE A 458 -13.39 14.39 -6.95
N GLU A 459 -12.96 14.47 -5.69
CA GLU A 459 -13.56 13.76 -4.56
C GLU A 459 -13.94 14.74 -3.47
N VAL A 460 -15.11 14.54 -2.86
CA VAL A 460 -15.57 15.36 -1.74
C VAL A 460 -15.95 14.45 -0.59
N TYR A 461 -15.39 14.74 0.58
CA TYR A 461 -15.66 13.99 1.79
C TYR A 461 -16.39 14.86 2.81
N SER A 462 -17.49 14.37 3.36
CA SER A 462 -18.05 14.91 4.59
C SER A 462 -17.24 14.41 5.80
N ILE A 463 -17.06 15.30 6.77
CA ILE A 463 -16.29 15.01 7.98
C ILE A 463 -17.22 15.12 9.18
N HIS A 464 -17.52 13.97 9.78
CA HIS A 464 -18.26 13.92 11.03
C HIS A 464 -17.29 14.02 12.20
N CYS A 465 -17.66 14.77 13.24
CA CYS A 465 -16.94 14.86 14.51
C CYS A 465 -17.94 14.52 15.62
N TRP A 466 -17.92 13.30 16.14
CA TRP A 466 -18.66 12.98 17.37
C TRP A 466 -18.10 13.87 18.51
N LYS A 467 -18.89 14.26 19.52
CA LYS A 467 -18.38 15.12 20.62
C LYS A 467 -17.90 14.29 21.80
#